data_AF-A0A962QIY9-F1
#
_entry.id   AF-A0A962QIY9-F1
#
_cell.length_a   1.000
_cell.length_b   1.000
_cell.length_c   1.000
_cell.angle_alpha   90.00
_cell.angle_beta   90.00
_cell.angle_gamma   90.00
#
_symmetry.space_group_name_H-M   'P 1'
#
loop_
_entity.id
_entity.type
_entity.pdbx_description
1 polymer ?
#
loop_
_entity_poly.entity_id
_entity_poly.type
_entity_poly.pdbx_seq_one_letter_code
_entity_poly.pdbx_strand_id
1 'polypeptide(L)' 'MERNSLVRAAHLAVNSAIRDGKLIKQPCEVCAAIEDVQAHHDDYSKPLDVRWLCVYHHAQHHKQERMVKRNMQLLREACQ' A
#
# COMPACT_ATOMS: atom_id res chain seq x y z
N MET A 1 22.63 -2.47 2.70
CA MET A 1 21.55 -1.59 3.19
C MET A 1 21.33 -0.47 2.19
N GLU A 2 20.70 -0.76 1.04
CA GLU A 2 20.15 0.31 0.22
C GLU A 2 18.98 0.89 1.01
N ARG A 3 19.21 2.05 1.63
CA ARG A 3 18.16 2.81 2.30
C ARG A 3 17.16 3.16 1.22
N ASN A 4 16.04 2.44 1.17
CA ASN A 4 15.04 2.56 0.13
C ASN A 4 14.42 3.98 0.18
N SER A 5 15.07 4.89 -0.54
CA SER A 5 14.78 6.32 -0.57
C SER A 5 13.37 6.59 -1.08
N LEU A 6 12.89 5.74 -1.99
CA LEU A 6 11.55 5.80 -2.58
C LEU A 6 10.45 5.59 -1.54
N VAL A 7 10.57 4.58 -0.68
CA VAL A 7 9.59 4.31 0.38
C VAL A 7 9.52 5.48 1.38
N ARG A 8 10.70 6.00 1.77
CA ARG A 8 10.75 7.16 2.67
C ARG A 8 10.15 8.40 2.01
N ALA A 9 10.47 8.66 0.74
CA ALA A 9 9.92 9.78 -0.01
C ALA A 9 8.40 9.67 -0.15
N ALA A 10 7.88 8.46 -0.41
CA ALA A 10 6.44 8.23 -0.52
C ALA A 10 5.71 8.54 0.79
N HIS A 11 6.20 8.03 1.91
CA HIS A 11 5.61 8.33 3.22
C HIS A 11 5.69 9.83 3.57
N LEU A 12 6.79 10.50 3.22
CA LEU A 12 6.93 11.94 3.44
C LEU A 12 5.96 12.76 2.57
N ALA A 13 5.78 12.37 1.32
CA ALA A 13 4.85 13.02 0.41
C ALA A 13 3.39 12.85 0.85
N VAL A 14 2.99 11.66 1.30
CA VAL A 14 1.66 11.42 1.91
C VAL A 14 1.47 12.32 3.12
N ASN A 15 2.42 12.33 4.05
CA ASN A 15 2.32 13.13 5.26
C ASN A 15 2.26 14.64 4.96
N SER A 16 3.05 15.12 3.99
CA SER A 16 3.00 16.52 3.56
C SER A 16 1.65 16.82 2.91
N ALA A 17 1.14 15.96 2.02
CA ALA A 17 -0.13 16.17 1.34
C ALA A 17 -1.31 16.19 2.33
N ILE A 18 -1.27 15.37 3.38
CA ILE A 18 -2.27 15.40 4.46
C ILE A 18 -2.19 16.71 5.23
N ARG A 19 -0.98 17.12 5.62
CA ARG A 19 -0.76 18.39 6.34
C ARG A 19 -1.21 19.59 5.52
N ASP A 20 -0.93 19.57 4.22
CA ASP A 20 -1.25 20.65 3.30
C ASP A 20 -2.72 20.60 2.82
N GLY A 21 -3.51 19.63 3.31
CA GLY A 21 -4.93 19.45 2.96
C GLY A 21 -5.19 18.94 1.53
N LYS A 22 -4.13 18.57 0.79
CA LYS A 22 -4.20 18.03 -0.58
C LYS A 22 -4.64 16.57 -0.62
N LEU A 23 -4.45 15.85 0.49
CA LEU A 23 -4.84 14.45 0.63
C LEU A 23 -5.63 14.26 1.92
N ILE A 24 -6.85 13.75 1.82
CA ILE A 24 -7.72 13.52 2.98
C ILE A 24 -7.64 12.05 3.37
N LYS A 25 -7.34 11.78 4.66
CA LYS A 25 -7.44 10.43 5.22
C LYS A 25 -8.85 9.90 5.06
N GLN A 26 -9.00 8.77 4.37
CA GLN A 26 -10.28 8.08 4.25
C GLN A 26 -10.37 6.92 5.25
N PRO A 27 -11.58 6.47 5.60
CA PRO A 27 -11.76 5.20 6.29
C PRO A 27 -11.26 4.02 5.43
N CYS A 28 -11.11 2.86 6.06
CA CYS A 28 -10.75 1.64 5.38
C CYS A 28 -11.74 1.33 4.23
N GLU A 29 -11.24 1.11 3.02
CA GLU A 29 -12.11 0.83 1.85
C GLU A 29 -12.90 -0.48 1.97
N VAL A 30 -12.45 -1.41 2.84
CA VAL A 30 -13.06 -2.74 2.98
C VAL A 30 -14.12 -2.78 4.08
N CYS A 31 -13.82 -2.23 5.26
CA CYS A 31 -14.71 -2.31 6.42
C CYS A 31 -15.18 -0.96 6.95
N ALA A 32 -14.83 0.14 6.28
CA ALA A 32 -15.14 1.51 6.70
C ALA A 32 -14.61 1.90 8.10
N ALA A 33 -13.71 1.11 8.69
CA ALA A 33 -13.07 1.46 9.95
C ALA A 33 -12.28 2.76 9.82
N ILE A 34 -12.44 3.66 10.78
CA ILE A 34 -11.71 4.94 10.88
C ILE A 34 -10.49 4.83 11.80
N GLU A 35 -10.44 3.80 12.64
CA GLU A 35 -9.34 3.53 13.57
C GLU A 35 -8.22 2.77 12.87
N ASP A 36 -6.99 3.08 13.26
CA ASP A 36 -5.77 2.40 12.78
C ASP A 36 -5.67 2.29 11.25
N VAL A 37 -6.11 3.32 10.53
CA VAL A 37 -6.04 3.36 9.07
C VAL A 37 -4.68 3.86 8.60
N GLN A 38 -4.07 3.09 7.71
CA GLN A 38 -2.76 3.33 7.12
C GLN A 38 -2.89 3.53 5.61
N ALA A 39 -1.96 4.30 5.04
CA ALA A 39 -1.83 4.48 3.61
C ALA A 39 -1.05 3.29 3.01
N HIS A 40 -1.78 2.44 2.29
CA HIS A 40 -1.19 1.39 1.47
C HIS A 40 -0.73 1.96 0.14
N HIS A 41 0.48 1.59 -0.28
CA HIS A 41 1.05 2.02 -1.56
C HIS A 41 1.18 0.78 -2.45
N ASP A 42 0.33 0.65 -3.47
CA ASP A 42 0.48 -0.41 -4.49
C ASP A 42 1.69 -0.13 -5.40
N ASP A 43 1.94 1.16 -5.67
CA ASP A 43 3.06 1.65 -6.47
C ASP A 43 3.80 2.79 -5.75
N TYR A 44 4.97 2.48 -5.19
CA TYR A 44 5.82 3.45 -4.51
C TYR A 44 6.35 4.57 -5.43
N SER A 45 6.24 4.44 -6.75
CA SER A 45 6.57 5.53 -7.69
C SER A 45 5.49 6.63 -7.74
N LYS A 46 4.28 6.34 -7.25
CA LYS A 46 3.15 7.26 -7.17
C LYS A 46 2.76 7.53 -5.72
N PRO A 47 3.48 8.44 -5.03
CA PRO A 47 3.39 8.56 -3.59
C PRO A 47 2.07 9.16 -3.07
N LEU A 48 1.25 9.77 -3.93
CA LEU A 48 -0.07 10.30 -3.56
C LEU A 48 -1.21 9.35 -3.91
N ASP A 49 -0.92 8.30 -4.68
CA ASP A 49 -1.89 7.28 -5.07
C ASP A 49 -1.84 6.16 -4.03
N VAL A 50 -2.63 6.35 -2.97
CA VAL A 50 -2.63 5.46 -1.81
C VAL A 50 -4.04 4.99 -1.49
N ARG A 51 -4.12 3.75 -1.02
CA ARG A 51 -5.37 3.16 -0.55
C ARG A 51 -5.42 3.23 0.96
N TRP A 52 -6.60 3.50 1.50
CA TRP A 52 -6.80 3.59 2.95
C TRP A 52 -7.26 2.24 3.47
N LEU A 53 -6.43 1.59 4.27
CA LEU A 53 -6.69 0.28 4.84
C LEU A 53 -6.41 0.28 6.34
N CYS A 54 -7.31 -0.31 7.13
CA CYS A 54 -7.00 -0.58 8.53
C CYS A 54 -5.85 -1.60 8.63
N VAL A 55 -5.12 -1.62 9.75
CA VAL A 55 -3.97 -2.53 9.96
C VAL A 55 -4.29 -3.99 9.59
N TYR A 56 -5.50 -4.46 9.92
CA TYR A 56 -5.95 -5.81 9.57
C TYR A 56 -6.00 -6.04 8.05
N HIS A 57 -6.75 -5.21 7.32
CA HIS A 57 -6.88 -5.35 5.86
C HIS A 57 -5.59 -5.03 5.14
N HIS A 58 -4.78 -4.12 5.67
CA HIS A 58 -3.45 -3.84 5.16
C HIS A 58 -2.57 -5.10 5.19
N ALA A 59 -2.53 -5.81 6.32
CA ALA A 59 -1.79 -7.07 6.44
C ALA A 59 -2.36 -8.18 5.55
N GLN A 60 -3.69 -8.26 5.41
CA GLN A 60 -4.35 -9.19 4.50
C GLN A 60 -3.97 -8.91 3.04
N HIS A 61 -3.94 -7.63 2.62
CA HIS A 61 -3.55 -7.24 1.27
C HIS A 61 -2.14 -7.71 0.96
N HIS A 62 -1.16 -7.40 1.82
CA HIS A 62 0.21 -7.88 1.68
C HIS A 62 0.30 -9.42 1.62
N LYS A 63 -0.55 -10.13 2.37
CA LYS A 63 -0.61 -11.60 2.33
C LYS A 63 -1.15 -12.10 0.99
N GLN A 64 -2.22 -11.50 0.49
CA GLN A 64 -2.81 -11.83 -0.81
C GLN A 64 -1.83 -11.54 -1.95
N GLU A 65 -1.18 -10.38 -1.96
CA GLU A 65 -0.17 -10.04 -2.95
C GLU A 65 0.96 -11.07 -3.01
N ARG A 66 1.46 -11.52 -1.84
CA ARG A 66 2.46 -12.59 -1.78
C ARG A 66 1.95 -13.90 -2.35
N MET A 67 0.70 -14.27 -2.06
CA MET A 67 0.07 -15.48 -2.59
C MET A 67 -0.10 -15.40 -4.12
N VAL A 68 -0.59 -14.27 -4.63
CA VAL A 68 -0.78 -14.04 -6.07
C VAL A 68 0.55 -14.07 -6.81
N LYS A 69 1.58 -13.38 -6.30
CA LYS A 69 2.93 -13.39 -6.90
C LYS A 69 3.49 -14.82 -6.98
N ARG A 70 3.31 -15.61 -5.92
CA ARG A 70 3.71 -17.02 -5.89
C ARG A 70 2.95 -17.86 -6.91
N ASN A 71 1.63 -17.72 -7.00
CA ASN A 71 0.82 -18.46 -7.98
C ASN A 71 1.15 -18.05 -9.43
N MET A 72 1.38 -16.76 -9.68
CA MET A 72 1.72 -16.26 -11.01
C MET A 72 3.12 -16.73 -11.46
N GLN A 73 4.05 -16.88 -10.52
CA GLN A 73 5.34 -17.47 -10.79
C GLN A 73 5.22 -18.95 -11.21
N LEU A 74 4.41 -19.73 -10.51
CA LEU A 74 4.15 -21.14 -10.85
C LEU A 74 3.47 -21.31 -12.21
N LEU A 75 2.54 -20.41 -12.57
CA LEU A 75 1.89 -20.43 -13.88
C LEU A 75 2.84 -20.08 -15.03
N ARG A 76 3.84 -19.21 -14.80
CA ARG A 76 4.86 -18.89 -15.81
C ARG A 76 5.84 -20.05 -16.04
N GLU A 77 6.17 -20.78 -14.98
CA GLU A 77 7.09 -21.92 -15.03
C GLU A 77 6.42 -23.16 -15.65
N ALA A 78 5.09 -23.31 -15.55
CA ALA A 78 4.34 -24.43 -16.12
C ALA A 78 4.11 -24.34 -17.65
N CYS A 79 4.48 -23.23 -18.30
CA CYS A 79 4.40 -23.04 -19.75
C CYS A 79 5.78 -23.16 -20.45
N GLN A 80 6.75 -23.81 -19.79
CA GLN A 80 8.02 -24.24 -20.37
C GLN A 80 8.03 -25.74 -20.64
#